data_AF-A0A511TGN7-F1
#
_entry.id   AF-A0A511TGN7-F1
#
_cell.length_a   1.000
_cell.length_b   1.000
_cell.length_c   1.000
_cell.angle_alpha   90.00
_cell.angle_beta   90.00
_cell.angle_gamma   90.00
#
_symmetry.space_group_name_H-M   'P 1'
#
loop_
_entity.id
_entity.type
_entity.pdbx_description
1 polymer ?
#
loop_
_entity_poly.entity_id
_entity_poly.type
_entity_poly.pdbx_seq_one_letter_code
_entity_poly.pdbx_strand_id
1 'polypeptide(L)'
;MRRLNRVMRAWPLVLAFSVGCGGAESAPEAPPAQESSQSAQPDTGVWTKFRADRLPDGTMKLSSERLSSGDAAAMQAQLLGEGWVEWHISNPQGSGYSVKPENSNTLVWGALPSQAIDGIYRKGWGCDLAFKVPNFNIAHVQSDGSMYCWRPSTVLEDCYWVDPDASNVGWPRCPLQ
;
A
#
# COMPACT_ATOMS: atom_id res chain seq x y z
N MET A 1 31.30 22.15 33.02
CA MET A 1 30.16 21.26 33.28
C MET A 1 30.39 19.93 32.55
N ARG A 2 30.29 18.82 33.28
CA ARG A 2 30.10 17.40 32.91
C ARG A 2 30.97 16.76 31.80
N ARG A 3 31.90 15.92 32.27
CA ARG A 3 32.58 14.81 31.56
C ARG A 3 31.59 13.68 31.24
N LEU A 4 31.86 12.90 30.19
CA LEU A 4 31.48 11.48 30.10
C LEU A 4 32.53 10.71 29.26
N ASN A 5 33.47 10.07 29.97
CA ASN A 5 34.32 9.01 29.44
C ASN A 5 33.51 7.70 29.43
N ARG A 6 33.47 7.02 28.28
CA ARG A 6 33.01 5.62 28.19
C ARG A 6 34.15 4.71 28.61
N VAL A 7 33.96 3.99 29.72
CA VAL A 7 34.81 2.86 30.11
C VAL A 7 34.02 1.59 29.80
N MET A 8 34.45 0.82 28.80
CA MET A 8 34.03 -0.58 28.66
C MET A 8 34.96 -1.44 29.52
N ARG A 9 34.39 -2.11 30.52
CA ARG A 9 35.08 -3.15 31.30
C ARG A 9 34.71 -4.52 30.73
N ALA A 10 35.73 -5.26 30.32
CA ALA A 10 35.68 -6.68 30.05
C ALA A 10 35.37 -7.47 31.32
N TRP A 11 34.65 -8.58 31.17
CA TRP A 11 34.46 -9.61 32.21
C TRP A 11 34.86 -10.98 31.64
N PRO A 12 35.33 -11.91 32.50
CA PRO A 12 36.19 -13.01 32.08
C PRO A 12 35.42 -14.30 31.76
N LEU A 13 36.12 -15.13 30.99
CA LEU A 13 35.82 -16.53 30.70
C LEU A 13 35.89 -17.38 31.98
N VAL A 14 34.88 -18.22 32.24
CA VAL A 14 35.00 -19.33 33.19
C VAL A 14 34.64 -20.62 32.45
N LEU A 15 35.64 -21.50 32.35
CA LEU A 15 35.51 -22.91 31.95
C LEU A 15 35.23 -23.74 33.20
N ALA A 16 34.24 -24.65 33.13
CA ALA A 16 34.10 -25.74 34.08
C ALA A 16 33.85 -27.05 33.32
N PHE A 17 34.68 -28.04 33.62
CA PHE A 17 34.63 -29.42 33.13
C PHE A 17 33.50 -30.22 33.79
N SER A 18 32.97 -31.21 33.07
CA SER A 18 32.40 -32.42 33.69
C SER A 18 32.72 -33.62 32.82
N VAL A 19 33.31 -34.64 33.46
CA VAL A 19 33.69 -35.94 32.92
C VAL A 19 32.58 -36.94 33.28
N GLY A 20 32.22 -37.81 32.33
CA GLY A 20 31.92 -39.21 32.65
C GLY A 20 30.48 -39.70 32.51
N CYS A 21 30.31 -40.59 31.52
CA CYS A 21 29.63 -41.90 31.57
C CYS A 21 28.12 -41.97 31.84
N GLY A 22 27.36 -42.49 30.87
CA GLY A 22 26.02 -43.02 31.12
C GLY A 22 25.24 -43.36 29.85
N GLY A 23 25.07 -44.67 29.60
CA GLY A 23 23.82 -45.26 29.10
C GLY A 23 23.32 -44.86 27.72
N ALA A 24 23.54 -45.73 26.74
CA ALA A 24 22.70 -45.81 25.56
C ALA A 24 21.31 -46.31 25.97
N GLU A 25 20.28 -45.49 25.79
CA GLU A 25 18.88 -45.94 25.81
C GLU A 25 18.09 -45.15 24.75
N SER A 26 17.40 -45.92 23.91
CA SER A 26 16.79 -45.50 22.66
C SER A 26 15.69 -44.44 22.86
N ALA A 27 15.85 -43.28 22.24
CA ALA A 27 14.76 -42.32 22.07
C ALA A 27 14.22 -42.42 20.64
N PRO A 28 12.89 -42.46 20.42
CA PRO A 28 12.33 -42.46 19.07
C PRO A 28 12.65 -41.14 18.38
N GLU A 29 13.13 -41.25 17.14
CA GLU A 29 13.40 -40.16 16.22
C GLU A 29 12.18 -39.23 16.15
N ALA A 30 12.35 -37.98 16.61
CA ALA A 30 11.30 -36.97 16.47
C ALA A 30 11.05 -36.77 14.97
N PRO A 31 9.80 -36.86 14.49
CA PRO A 31 9.53 -36.60 13.08
C PRO A 31 9.93 -35.15 12.76
N PRO A 32 10.49 -34.87 11.57
CA PRO A 32 10.84 -33.51 11.18
C PRO A 32 9.58 -32.65 11.27
N ALA A 33 9.70 -31.52 11.98
CA ALA A 33 8.68 -30.48 12.00
C ALA A 33 8.45 -30.04 10.55
N GLN A 34 7.39 -30.57 9.93
CA GLN A 34 6.97 -30.08 8.63
C GLN A 34 6.40 -28.68 8.85
N GLU A 35 7.18 -27.70 8.40
CA GLU A 35 6.72 -26.37 8.02
C GLU A 35 5.38 -26.47 7.28
N SER A 36 4.29 -26.23 8.00
CA SER A 36 3.04 -25.77 7.41
C SER A 36 2.93 -24.28 7.67
N SER A 37 3.91 -23.53 7.18
CA SER A 37 3.73 -22.11 6.85
C SER A 37 3.43 -22.01 5.35
N GLN A 38 2.44 -22.76 4.87
CA GLN A 38 1.75 -22.38 3.64
C GLN A 38 0.57 -21.52 4.06
N SER A 39 0.87 -20.24 4.34
CA SER A 39 -0.11 -19.18 4.16
C SER A 39 -0.54 -19.27 2.70
N ALA A 40 -1.71 -19.83 2.44
CA ALA A 40 -2.32 -19.80 1.12
C ALA A 40 -2.61 -18.33 0.79
N GLN A 41 -1.65 -17.67 0.14
CA GLN A 41 -1.81 -16.30 -0.30
C GLN A 41 -2.73 -16.30 -1.54
N PRO A 42 -3.85 -15.54 -1.53
CA PRO A 42 -4.88 -15.66 -2.56
C PRO A 42 -4.47 -14.93 -3.84
N ASP A 43 -4.07 -15.70 -4.83
CA ASP A 43 -3.56 -15.22 -6.11
C ASP A 43 -4.67 -14.95 -7.14
N THR A 44 -5.67 -14.13 -6.78
CA THR A 44 -6.81 -13.84 -7.68
C THR A 44 -7.15 -12.36 -7.76
N GLY A 45 -6.15 -11.50 -7.67
CA GLY A 45 -6.33 -10.07 -7.91
C GLY A 45 -6.46 -9.71 -9.39
N VAL A 46 -7.12 -8.61 -9.67
CA VAL A 46 -7.22 -8.00 -10.99
C VAL A 46 -6.52 -6.66 -10.95
N TRP A 47 -5.70 -6.40 -11.97
CA TRP A 47 -5.10 -5.09 -12.18
C TRP A 47 -5.77 -4.36 -13.34
N THR A 48 -6.08 -3.09 -13.12
CA THR A 48 -6.54 -2.17 -14.15
C THR A 48 -5.67 -0.92 -14.13
N LYS A 49 -5.06 -0.59 -15.26
CA LYS A 49 -4.29 0.64 -15.44
C LYS A 49 -5.22 1.78 -15.80
N PHE A 50 -5.00 2.96 -15.21
CA PHE A 50 -5.73 4.20 -15.45
C PHE A 50 -4.77 5.34 -15.80
N ARG A 51 -5.21 6.21 -16.71
CA ARG A 51 -4.51 7.44 -17.08
C ARG A 51 -5.47 8.59 -17.28
N ALA A 52 -4.98 9.78 -16.98
CA ALA A 52 -5.63 11.06 -17.25
C ALA A 52 -4.61 12.01 -17.85
N ASP A 53 -4.71 12.20 -19.17
CA ASP A 53 -3.81 13.04 -19.95
C ASP A 53 -4.52 14.36 -20.30
N ARG A 54 -3.86 15.49 -20.05
CA ARG A 54 -4.40 16.79 -20.48
C ARG A 54 -4.10 17.01 -21.96
N LEU A 55 -5.15 17.19 -22.74
CA LEU A 55 -5.07 17.49 -24.17
C LEU A 55 -4.71 18.97 -24.40
N PRO A 56 -4.23 19.33 -25.61
CA PRO A 56 -3.86 20.72 -25.93
C PRO A 56 -5.01 21.73 -25.80
N ASP A 57 -6.26 21.28 -25.95
CA ASP A 57 -7.46 22.10 -25.78
C ASP A 57 -7.86 22.28 -24.29
N GLY A 58 -7.08 21.72 -23.37
CA GLY A 58 -7.30 21.79 -21.93
C GLY A 58 -8.22 20.70 -21.37
N THR A 59 -8.82 19.86 -22.23
CA THR A 59 -9.69 18.76 -21.78
C THR A 59 -8.87 17.58 -21.24
N MET A 60 -9.49 16.73 -20.43
CA MET A 60 -8.85 15.51 -19.90
C MET A 60 -9.25 14.30 -20.75
N LYS A 61 -8.26 13.59 -21.29
CA LYS A 61 -8.44 12.26 -21.89
C LYS A 61 -8.25 11.20 -20.82
N LEU A 62 -9.30 10.42 -20.56
CA LEU A 62 -9.29 9.33 -19.59
C LEU A 62 -9.19 8.00 -20.32
N SER A 63 -8.39 7.08 -19.81
CA SER A 63 -8.30 5.72 -20.34
C SER A 63 -8.14 4.69 -19.23
N SER A 64 -8.69 3.50 -19.44
CA SER A 64 -8.46 2.33 -18.60
C SER A 64 -8.11 1.10 -19.45
N GLU A 65 -7.23 0.24 -18.91
CA GLU A 65 -6.78 -0.98 -19.55
C GLU A 65 -6.68 -2.10 -18.50
N ARG A 66 -7.43 -3.17 -18.69
CA ARG A 66 -7.35 -4.35 -17.81
C ARG A 66 -6.10 -5.13 -18.14
N LEU A 67 -5.25 -5.36 -17.15
CA LEU A 67 -4.02 -6.13 -17.31
C LEU A 67 -4.33 -7.61 -17.04
N SER A 68 -3.64 -8.50 -17.76
CA SER A 68 -3.67 -9.94 -17.43
C SER A 68 -3.18 -10.13 -15.99
N SER A 69 -3.90 -10.94 -15.21
CA SER A 69 -3.53 -11.28 -13.84
C SER A 69 -2.11 -11.89 -13.82
N GLY A 70 -1.14 -11.16 -13.28
CA GLY A 70 0.25 -11.61 -13.15
C GLY A 70 1.08 -10.69 -12.26
N ASP A 71 1.74 -11.32 -11.29
CA ASP A 71 2.79 -10.87 -10.36
C ASP A 71 2.74 -9.41 -9.89
N ALA A 72 1.82 -9.13 -8.97
CA ALA A 72 2.06 -8.07 -8.02
C ALA A 72 1.81 -8.61 -6.63
N ALA A 73 2.86 -8.56 -5.81
CA ALA A 73 2.81 -8.85 -4.40
C ALA A 73 1.55 -8.21 -3.81
N ALA A 74 0.62 -9.04 -3.35
CA ALA A 74 -0.46 -8.62 -2.48
C ALA A 74 0.18 -8.15 -1.17
N MET A 75 0.76 -6.95 -1.16
CA MET A 75 1.15 -6.28 0.07
C MET A 75 -0.09 -5.58 0.62
N GLN A 76 -0.66 -6.22 1.63
CA GLN A 76 -1.29 -5.57 2.78
C GLN A 76 -2.62 -4.79 2.59
N ALA A 77 -3.41 -5.01 1.54
CA ALA A 77 -4.82 -4.54 1.56
C ALA A 77 -5.81 -5.53 2.17
N GLN A 78 -5.40 -6.77 2.42
CA GLN A 78 -6.29 -7.76 2.98
C GLN A 78 -6.30 -7.65 4.50
N LEU A 79 -6.95 -6.62 5.05
CA LEU A 79 -7.45 -6.65 6.44
C LEU A 79 -8.38 -5.49 6.87
N LEU A 80 -8.51 -4.38 6.12
CA LEU A 80 -9.17 -3.17 6.69
C LEU A 80 -10.47 -2.70 6.01
N GLY A 81 -10.87 -3.27 4.87
CA GLY A 81 -12.17 -2.96 4.26
C GLY A 81 -12.32 -1.56 3.67
N GLU A 82 -11.23 -0.80 3.61
CA GLU A 82 -11.11 0.54 3.05
C GLU A 82 -10.39 0.50 1.71
N GLY A 83 -10.51 1.56 0.92
CA GLY A 83 -9.67 1.86 -0.22
C GLY A 83 -8.33 2.43 0.22
N TRP A 84 -7.27 2.14 -0.54
CA TRP A 84 -5.91 2.57 -0.21
C TRP A 84 -5.19 3.16 -1.42
N VAL A 85 -4.26 4.08 -1.16
CA VAL A 85 -3.26 4.50 -2.14
C VAL A 85 -1.87 4.10 -1.68
N GLU A 86 -1.08 3.57 -2.60
CA GLU A 86 0.37 3.40 -2.47
C GLU A 86 1.08 4.35 -3.43
N TRP A 87 1.95 5.17 -2.85
CA TRP A 87 2.70 6.18 -3.59
C TRP A 87 4.07 5.62 -4.00
N HIS A 88 4.26 5.40 -5.29
CA HIS A 88 5.58 5.14 -5.90
C HIS A 88 6.22 6.44 -6.41
N ILE A 89 5.69 7.60 -5.98
CA ILE A 89 6.24 8.93 -6.18
C ILE A 89 6.89 9.38 -4.87
N SER A 90 8.12 9.90 -4.90
CA SER A 90 8.86 10.30 -3.70
C SER A 90 8.31 11.55 -2.97
N ASN A 91 7.47 12.35 -3.62
CA ASN A 91 6.84 13.52 -3.01
C ASN A 91 5.45 13.75 -3.64
N PRO A 92 4.42 13.03 -3.18
CA PRO A 92 3.06 13.17 -3.70
C PRO A 92 2.51 14.58 -3.51
N GLN A 93 2.72 15.20 -2.34
CA GLN A 93 2.35 16.59 -2.08
C GLN A 93 3.00 17.56 -3.08
N GLY A 94 4.32 17.50 -3.25
CA GLY A 94 5.05 18.35 -4.20
C GLY A 94 4.67 18.11 -5.66
N SER A 95 4.13 16.92 -5.96
CA SER A 95 3.58 16.57 -7.29
C SER A 95 2.11 17.00 -7.46
N GLY A 96 1.55 17.67 -6.45
CA GLY A 96 0.20 18.24 -6.46
C GLY A 96 -0.90 17.25 -6.16
N TYR A 97 -0.61 16.13 -5.49
CA TYR A 97 -1.63 15.14 -5.10
C TYR A 97 -2.21 15.44 -3.72
N SER A 98 -3.53 15.50 -3.65
CA SER A 98 -4.29 15.47 -2.40
C SER A 98 -5.26 14.28 -2.43
N VAL A 99 -5.80 13.91 -1.28
CA VAL A 99 -6.74 12.79 -1.18
C VAL A 99 -7.96 13.19 -0.36
N LYS A 100 -9.07 12.50 -0.62
CA LYS A 100 -10.19 12.42 0.31
C LYS A 100 -9.98 11.19 1.20
N PRO A 101 -9.77 11.36 2.52
CA PRO A 101 -9.76 10.23 3.45
C PRO A 101 -11.11 9.52 3.51
N GLU A 102 -11.11 8.24 3.87
CA GLU A 102 -12.31 7.40 4.09
C GLU A 102 -13.34 8.06 5.02
N ASN A 103 -12.86 8.60 6.14
CA ASN A 103 -13.70 9.07 7.23
C ASN A 103 -13.82 10.61 7.29
N SER A 104 -13.46 11.31 6.22
CA SER A 104 -13.45 12.77 6.20
C SER A 104 -13.78 13.35 4.83
N ASN A 105 -14.49 14.47 4.84
CA ASN A 105 -14.68 15.32 3.65
C ASN A 105 -13.67 16.46 3.59
N THR A 106 -12.72 16.54 4.52
CA THR A 106 -11.61 17.50 4.43
C THR A 106 -10.46 16.85 3.68
N LEU A 107 -10.08 17.43 2.53
CA LEU A 107 -8.94 16.94 1.77
C LEU A 107 -7.65 17.12 2.58
N VAL A 108 -6.75 16.16 2.42
CA VAL A 108 -5.39 16.21 2.98
C VAL A 108 -4.37 15.99 1.87
N TRP A 109 -3.14 16.43 2.07
CA TRP A 109 -2.07 16.16 1.12
C TRP A 109 -1.75 14.65 1.06
N GLY A 110 -1.33 14.18 -0.11
CA GLY A 110 -0.79 12.83 -0.25
C GLY A 110 0.42 12.65 0.67
N ALA A 111 0.48 11.51 1.35
CA ALA A 111 1.42 11.17 2.40
C ALA A 111 2.02 9.78 2.13
N LEU A 112 3.36 9.71 2.18
CA LEU A 112 4.10 8.47 2.00
C LEU A 112 3.96 7.53 3.22
N PRO A 113 4.16 6.20 3.01
CA PRO A 113 4.21 5.53 1.72
C PRO A 113 2.80 5.22 1.17
N SER A 114 1.82 5.14 2.06
CA SER A 114 0.43 4.80 1.77
C SER A 114 -0.53 5.42 2.77
N GLN A 115 -1.80 5.47 2.42
CA GLN A 115 -2.88 5.97 3.29
C GLN A 115 -4.25 5.44 2.84
N ALA A 116 -5.16 5.27 3.80
CA ALA A 116 -6.56 4.94 3.55
C ALA A 116 -7.30 6.13 2.93
N ILE A 117 -8.02 5.88 1.84
CA ILE A 117 -8.66 6.92 1.04
C ILE A 117 -9.95 6.43 0.38
N ASP A 118 -10.85 7.37 0.21
CA ASP A 118 -11.94 7.23 -0.74
C ASP A 118 -11.51 7.66 -2.15
N GLY A 119 -10.67 8.69 -2.27
CA GLY A 119 -10.32 9.23 -3.58
C GLY A 119 -9.02 10.02 -3.64
N ILE A 120 -8.47 10.09 -4.86
CA ILE A 120 -7.25 10.83 -5.20
C ILE A 120 -7.63 12.04 -6.04
N TYR A 121 -6.99 13.16 -5.77
CA TYR A 121 -7.05 14.38 -6.56
C TYR A 121 -5.65 14.75 -7.02
N ARG A 122 -5.57 15.53 -8.09
CA ARG A 122 -4.32 16.14 -8.54
C ARG A 122 -4.57 17.54 -9.05
N LYS A 123 -3.74 18.50 -8.66
CA LYS A 123 -3.80 19.91 -9.14
C LYS A 123 -3.86 20.01 -10.67
N GLY A 124 -3.15 19.13 -11.37
CA GLY A 124 -3.14 19.07 -12.84
C GLY A 124 -4.43 18.54 -13.48
N TRP A 125 -5.34 17.93 -12.73
CA TRP A 125 -6.64 17.45 -13.24
C TRP A 125 -7.72 18.53 -13.21
N GLY A 126 -7.58 19.54 -12.34
CA GLY A 126 -8.60 20.55 -12.11
C GLY A 126 -9.56 20.16 -10.99
N CYS A 127 -10.72 20.80 -10.93
CA CYS A 127 -11.70 20.61 -9.86
C CYS A 127 -12.85 19.65 -10.23
N ASP A 128 -12.94 19.22 -11.47
CA ASP A 128 -14.08 18.41 -11.94
C ASP A 128 -13.66 16.94 -12.17
N LEU A 129 -12.54 16.53 -11.56
CA LEU A 129 -11.99 15.18 -11.73
C LEU A 129 -11.26 14.71 -10.49
N ALA A 130 -11.74 13.60 -9.92
CA ALA A 130 -11.03 12.80 -8.94
C ALA A 130 -11.03 11.32 -9.37
N PHE A 131 -10.11 10.57 -8.78
CA PHE A 131 -10.00 9.12 -8.98
C PHE A 131 -10.56 8.41 -7.74
N LYS A 132 -11.69 7.72 -7.89
CA LYS A 132 -12.34 6.94 -6.85
C LYS A 132 -11.61 5.63 -6.64
N VAL A 133 -11.25 5.36 -5.39
CA VAL A 133 -10.75 4.07 -4.94
C VAL A 133 -11.85 3.45 -4.07
N PRO A 134 -12.55 2.41 -4.55
CA PRO A 134 -13.52 1.68 -3.75
C PRO A 134 -12.86 0.95 -2.60
N ASN A 135 -13.68 0.57 -1.64
CA ASN A 135 -13.29 -0.29 -0.54
C ASN A 135 -12.64 -1.58 -1.07
N PHE A 136 -11.64 -2.08 -0.35
CA PHE A 136 -10.86 -3.27 -0.69
C PHE A 136 -9.93 -3.12 -1.92
N ASN A 137 -9.90 -1.95 -2.57
CA ASN A 137 -9.03 -1.70 -3.71
C ASN A 137 -7.79 -0.91 -3.30
N ILE A 138 -6.69 -1.07 -4.06
CA ILE A 138 -5.46 -0.31 -3.89
C ILE A 138 -5.14 0.43 -5.18
N ALA A 139 -4.93 1.74 -5.10
CA ALA A 139 -4.37 2.53 -6.18
C ALA A 139 -2.85 2.68 -6.01
N HIS A 140 -2.09 2.20 -6.98
CA HIS A 140 -0.65 2.42 -7.08
C HIS A 140 -0.40 3.59 -8.01
N VAL A 141 0.07 4.71 -7.46
CA VAL A 141 0.37 5.91 -8.25
C VAL A 141 1.87 5.93 -8.56
N GLN A 142 2.20 5.79 -9.83
CA GLN A 142 3.57 5.74 -10.32
C GLN A 142 4.18 7.13 -10.51
N SER A 143 5.51 7.20 -10.57
CA SER A 143 6.27 8.44 -10.78
C SER A 143 5.95 9.15 -12.10
N ASP A 144 5.51 8.42 -13.13
CA ASP A 144 5.05 8.97 -14.41
C ASP A 144 3.61 9.51 -14.37
N GLY A 145 2.92 9.38 -13.23
CA GLY A 145 1.51 9.74 -13.06
C GLY A 145 0.52 8.69 -13.56
N SER A 146 0.98 7.54 -14.08
CA SER A 146 0.12 6.38 -14.33
C SER A 146 -0.41 5.85 -13.00
N MET A 147 -1.66 5.39 -12.99
CA MET A 147 -2.27 4.76 -11.82
C MET A 147 -2.65 3.32 -12.13
N TYR A 148 -2.45 2.42 -11.18
CA TYR A 148 -2.85 1.02 -11.30
C TYR A 148 -3.78 0.70 -10.14
N CYS A 149 -5.00 0.27 -10.42
CA CYS A 149 -5.91 -0.21 -9.40
C CYS A 149 -5.78 -1.72 -9.32
N TRP A 150 -5.48 -2.21 -8.12
CA TRP A 150 -5.68 -3.59 -7.77
C TRP A 150 -7.01 -3.77 -7.06
N ARG A 151 -7.70 -4.86 -7.39
CA ARG A 151 -8.86 -5.32 -6.63
C ARG A 151 -8.86 -6.84 -6.48
N PRO A 152 -9.44 -7.39 -5.40
CA PRO A 152 -9.74 -8.81 -5.32
C PRO A 152 -10.70 -9.24 -6.43
N SER A 153 -10.60 -10.49 -6.91
CA SER A 153 -11.56 -11.07 -7.86
C SER A 153 -12.99 -11.12 -7.32
N THR A 154 -13.14 -11.21 -5.99
CA THR A 154 -14.43 -11.27 -5.29
C THR A 154 -15.16 -9.93 -5.22
N VAL A 155 -14.46 -8.83 -5.49
CA VAL A 155 -15.03 -7.48 -5.52
C VAL A 155 -15.35 -7.12 -6.97
N LEU A 156 -16.56 -6.62 -7.23
CA LEU A 156 -17.00 -6.28 -8.58
C LEU A 156 -16.67 -4.83 -8.96
N GLU A 157 -16.55 -3.93 -7.99
CA GLU A 157 -16.24 -2.53 -8.21
C GLU A 157 -14.74 -2.33 -8.45
N ASP A 158 -14.39 -1.73 -9.59
CA ASP A 158 -13.03 -1.31 -9.91
C ASP A 158 -12.83 0.17 -9.53
N CYS A 159 -11.62 0.67 -9.56
CA CYS A 159 -11.42 2.12 -9.47
C CYS A 159 -12.01 2.82 -10.71
N TYR A 160 -12.38 4.10 -10.58
CA TYR A 160 -12.92 4.88 -11.70
C TYR A 160 -12.74 6.38 -11.49
N TRP A 161 -12.93 7.13 -12.58
CA TRP A 161 -12.94 8.58 -12.56
C TRP A 161 -14.34 9.08 -12.16
N VAL A 162 -14.38 10.09 -11.32
CA VAL A 162 -15.62 10.74 -10.87
C VAL A 162 -15.52 12.24 -11.02
N ASP A 163 -16.67 12.87 -11.26
CA ASP A 163 -16.87 14.26 -10.90
C ASP A 163 -17.10 14.33 -9.38
N PRO A 164 -16.22 14.99 -8.61
CA PRO A 164 -16.34 15.02 -7.15
C PRO A 164 -17.65 15.63 -6.66
N ASP A 165 -18.22 16.58 -7.40
CA ASP A 165 -19.42 17.31 -6.98
C ASP A 165 -20.73 16.63 -7.40
N ALA A 166 -20.64 15.53 -8.15
CA ALA A 166 -21.80 14.78 -8.59
C ALA A 166 -22.65 14.39 -7.37
N SER A 167 -23.97 14.51 -7.51
CA SER A 167 -24.93 14.32 -6.40
C SER A 167 -24.83 12.96 -5.68
N ASN A 168 -24.28 11.94 -6.36
CA ASN A 168 -24.05 10.60 -5.83
C ASN A 168 -22.63 10.38 -5.26
N VAL A 169 -21.75 11.37 -5.34
CA VAL A 169 -20.37 11.35 -4.82
C VAL A 169 -20.23 12.28 -3.62
N GLY A 170 -20.61 13.56 -3.77
CA GLY A 170 -20.70 14.53 -2.66
C GLY A 170 -19.35 14.90 -2.01
N TRP A 171 -18.28 14.91 -2.78
CA TRP A 171 -16.93 15.22 -2.31
C TRP A 171 -16.55 16.69 -2.53
N PRO A 172 -15.47 17.19 -1.87
CA PRO A 172 -14.91 18.49 -2.21
C PRO A 172 -14.53 18.58 -3.69
N ARG A 173 -14.82 19.72 -4.30
CA ARG A 173 -14.61 19.91 -5.74
C ARG A 173 -13.12 20.00 -6.10
N CYS A 174 -12.38 20.90 -5.45
CA CYS A 174 -11.01 21.19 -5.87
C CYS A 174 -9.95 20.44 -5.05
N PRO A 175 -8.82 20.03 -5.68
CA PRO A 175 -7.63 19.61 -4.95
C PRO A 175 -7.12 20.71 -4.02
N LEU A 176 -6.30 20.33 -3.05
CA LEU A 176 -5.52 21.31 -2.29
C LEU A 176 -4.59 22.11 -3.22
N GLN A 177 -4.44 23.41 -2.95
CA GLN A 177 -3.70 24.36 -3.80
C GLN A 177 -2.25 24.56 -3.39
#